data_AF-A0A7L0BS49-F1
#
_entry.id   AF-A0A7L0BS49-F1
#
_cell.length_a   1.000
_cell.length_b   1.000
_cell.length_c   1.000
_cell.angle_alpha   90.00
_cell.angle_beta   90.00
_cell.angle_gamma   90.00
#
_symmetry.space_group_name_H-M   'P 1'
#
loop_
_entity.id
_entity.type
_entity.pdbx_description
1 polymer ?
#
loop_
_entity_poly.entity_id
_entity_poly.type
_entity_poly.pdbx_seq_one_letter_code
_entity_poly.pdbx_strand_id
1 'polypeptide(L)'
;LTLQEQLRKLQEELYHLRWSVKDVAERALQEALKQAKLPGFTGWAVQEIINHVLEKLEENRVPMPDYALKSSGAAVIHSRTSPSFKNTKGKVLLFSLPVLDYVRSPELILEPENHPGNCWPFPGSQGHVFIKLSVPIIPRAVTMDHVSGTTFHGDSISRAPKDFAVY
;
A
#
# COMPACT_ATOMS: atom_id res chain seq x y z
N LEU A 1 -9.94 -26.57 -9.19
CA LEU A 1 -9.53 -25.17 -9.48
C LEU A 1 -9.14 -25.13 -10.95
N THR A 2 -9.65 -24.18 -11.72
CA THR A 2 -9.29 -24.07 -13.14
C THR A 2 -7.80 -23.76 -13.28
N LEU A 3 -7.20 -24.12 -14.42
CA LEU A 3 -5.77 -23.91 -14.69
C LEU A 3 -5.37 -22.42 -14.51
N GLN A 4 -6.28 -21.51 -14.86
CA GLN A 4 -6.11 -20.06 -14.66
C GLN A 4 -6.09 -19.67 -13.17
N GLU A 5 -6.91 -20.31 -12.33
CA GLU A 5 -6.94 -20.03 -10.89
C GLU A 5 -5.67 -20.54 -10.20
N GLN A 6 -5.13 -21.67 -10.66
CA GLN A 6 -3.86 -22.23 -10.17
C GLN A 6 -2.67 -21.37 -10.61
N LEU A 7 -2.66 -20.89 -11.86
CA LEU A 7 -1.63 -19.98 -12.36
C LEU A 7 -1.64 -18.65 -11.59
N ARG A 8 -2.83 -18.10 -11.31
CA ARG A 8 -2.98 -16.88 -10.50
C ARG A 8 -2.40 -17.04 -9.09
N LYS A 9 -2.72 -18.15 -8.41
CA LYS A 9 -2.19 -18.44 -7.07
C LYS A 9 -0.66 -18.57 -7.08
N LEU A 10 -0.10 -19.32 -8.02
CA LEU A 10 1.35 -19.49 -8.14
C LEU A 10 2.06 -18.14 -8.39
N GLN A 11 1.43 -17.28 -9.18
CA GLN A 11 1.94 -15.93 -9.47
C GLN A 11 1.84 -15.00 -8.25
N GLU A 12 0.76 -15.08 -7.47
CA GLU A 12 0.62 -14.36 -6.19
C GLU A 12 1.70 -14.81 -5.19
N GLU A 13 1.97 -16.11 -5.07
CA GLU A 13 3.02 -16.65 -4.20
C GLU A 13 4.42 -16.23 -4.66
N LEU A 14 4.73 -16.31 -5.96
CA LEU A 14 5.98 -15.80 -6.53
C LEU A 14 6.13 -14.28 -6.32
N TYR A 15 5.02 -13.55 -6.29
CA TYR A 15 5.01 -12.11 -6.07
C TYR A 15 5.29 -11.74 -4.61
N HIS A 16 4.64 -12.41 -3.65
CA HIS A 16 4.96 -12.24 -2.24
C HIS A 16 6.41 -12.62 -1.95
N LEU A 17 6.90 -13.67 -2.60
CA LEU A 17 8.31 -14.04 -2.53
C LEU A 17 9.20 -12.94 -3.13
N ARG A 18 8.86 -12.36 -4.28
CA ARG A 18 9.63 -11.27 -4.91
C ARG A 18 9.61 -9.97 -4.09
N TRP A 19 8.46 -9.59 -3.52
CA TRP A 19 8.35 -8.40 -2.68
C TRP A 19 9.10 -8.58 -1.36
N SER A 20 8.97 -9.76 -0.74
CA SER A 20 9.79 -10.17 0.38
C SER A 20 11.28 -10.19 0.01
N VAL A 21 11.65 -10.66 -1.19
CA VAL A 21 13.03 -10.60 -1.70
C VAL A 21 13.48 -9.17 -1.97
N LYS A 22 12.61 -8.24 -2.39
CA LYS A 22 12.96 -6.82 -2.55
C LYS A 22 13.19 -6.17 -1.19
N ASP A 23 12.31 -6.40 -0.22
CA ASP A 23 12.43 -5.89 1.14
C ASP A 23 13.63 -6.54 1.86
N VAL A 24 13.87 -7.83 1.65
CA VAL A 24 15.07 -8.56 2.10
C VAL A 24 16.30 -8.09 1.34
N ALA A 25 16.24 -7.73 0.06
CA ALA A 25 17.37 -7.19 -0.70
C ALA A 25 17.69 -5.76 -0.27
N GLU A 26 16.69 -4.97 0.10
CA GLU A 26 16.84 -3.63 0.63
C GLU A 26 17.41 -3.67 2.05
N ARG A 27 16.91 -4.57 2.90
CA ARG A 27 17.47 -4.86 4.23
C ARG A 27 18.85 -5.49 4.14
N ALA A 28 19.09 -6.41 3.20
CA ALA A 28 20.40 -7.02 2.97
C ALA A 28 21.38 -6.05 2.32
N LEU A 29 20.92 -5.10 1.52
CA LEU A 29 21.73 -3.99 1.02
C LEU A 29 22.08 -3.06 2.19
N GLN A 30 21.12 -2.70 3.04
CA GLN A 30 21.41 -1.93 4.26
C GLN A 30 22.37 -2.68 5.20
N GLU A 31 22.19 -4.00 5.38
CA GLU A 31 23.02 -4.82 6.25
C GLU A 31 24.41 -5.07 5.65
N ALA A 32 24.50 -5.33 4.35
CA ALA A 32 25.76 -5.45 3.61
C ALA A 32 26.51 -4.11 3.59
N LEU A 33 25.81 -2.97 3.51
CA LEU A 33 26.42 -1.64 3.59
C LEU A 33 26.88 -1.30 5.01
N LYS A 34 26.17 -1.75 6.05
CA LYS A 34 26.63 -1.68 7.45
C LYS A 34 27.86 -2.55 7.71
N GLN A 35 27.96 -3.70 7.06
CA GLN A 35 29.05 -4.67 7.22
C GLN A 35 30.22 -4.43 6.26
N ALA A 36 30.03 -3.65 5.19
CA ALA A 36 31.05 -3.35 4.20
C ALA A 36 32.16 -2.49 4.81
N LYS A 37 33.30 -3.12 5.14
CA LYS A 37 34.58 -2.43 5.25
C LYS A 37 35.07 -2.12 3.84
N LEU A 38 34.68 -0.97 3.30
CA LEU A 38 35.24 -0.44 2.07
C LEU A 38 36.72 -0.07 2.31
N PRO A 39 37.69 -0.73 1.64
CA PRO A 39 39.09 -0.42 1.85
C PRO A 39 39.37 1.05 1.45
N GLY A 40 39.84 1.84 2.40
CA GLY A 40 40.08 3.28 2.23
C GLY A 40 39.00 4.20 2.81
N PHE A 41 37.87 3.66 3.28
CA PHE A 41 36.83 4.44 3.96
C PHE A 41 36.64 3.96 5.41
N THR A 42 36.51 4.91 6.33
CA THR A 42 36.17 4.65 7.73
C THR A 42 34.68 4.34 7.86
N GLY A 43 34.28 3.58 8.90
CA GLY A 43 32.86 3.25 9.13
C GLY A 43 31.94 4.47 9.25
N TRP A 44 32.46 5.59 9.78
CA TRP A 44 31.73 6.86 9.84
C TRP A 44 31.53 7.49 8.46
N ALA A 45 32.50 7.39 7.55
CA ALA A 45 32.39 7.95 6.20
C ALA A 45 31.36 7.20 5.35
N VAL A 46 31.24 5.89 5.54
CA VAL A 46 30.18 5.08 4.91
C VAL A 46 28.81 5.46 5.46
N GLN A 47 28.68 5.63 6.78
CA GLN A 47 27.44 6.06 7.41
C GLN A 47 27.00 7.44 6.91
N GLU A 48 27.94 8.37 6.76
CA GLU A 48 27.67 9.72 6.26
C GLU A 48 27.17 9.69 4.80
N ILE A 49 27.78 8.86 3.94
CA ILE A 49 27.34 8.70 2.54
C ILE A 49 25.93 8.10 2.49
N ILE A 50 25.64 7.09 3.32
CA ILE A 50 24.30 6.48 3.39
C ILE A 50 23.27 7.51 3.82
N ASN A 51 23.55 8.25 4.90
CA ASN A 51 22.65 9.30 5.39
C ASN A 51 22.45 10.36 4.31
N HIS A 52 23.51 10.79 3.63
CA HIS A 52 23.43 11.77 2.56
C HIS A 52 22.64 11.27 1.34
N VAL A 53 22.76 9.99 0.97
CA VAL A 53 21.98 9.40 -0.14
C VAL A 53 20.52 9.26 0.22
N LEU A 54 20.20 8.84 1.45
CA LEU A 54 18.82 8.75 1.96
C LEU A 54 18.20 10.14 2.05
N GLU A 55 18.91 11.10 2.66
CA GLU A 55 18.50 12.50 2.71
C GLU A 55 18.27 13.06 1.32
N LYS A 56 19.15 12.82 0.35
CA LYS A 56 18.99 13.29 -1.04
C LYS A 56 17.85 12.60 -1.79
N LEU A 57 17.53 11.35 -1.43
CA LEU A 57 16.31 10.67 -1.92
C LEU A 57 15.05 11.33 -1.35
N GLU A 58 15.15 11.86 -0.12
CA GLU A 58 14.07 12.49 0.63
C GLU A 58 13.98 14.02 0.41
N GLU A 59 15.05 14.67 -0.07
CA GLU A 59 15.25 16.13 -0.18
C GLU A 59 14.22 16.81 -1.10
N ASN A 60 13.60 16.06 -2.01
CA ASN A 60 12.52 16.56 -2.87
C ASN A 60 11.12 16.44 -2.27
N ARG A 61 10.97 15.86 -1.07
CA ARG A 61 9.70 15.68 -0.38
C ARG A 61 9.74 16.46 0.93
N VAL A 62 9.14 17.66 0.94
CA VAL A 62 8.78 18.30 2.20
C VAL A 62 7.87 17.32 2.95
N PRO A 63 8.25 16.78 4.12
CA PRO A 63 7.44 15.81 4.83
C PRO A 63 6.16 16.51 5.31
N MET A 64 5.08 16.32 4.56
CA MET A 64 3.75 16.79 4.94
C MET A 64 3.11 15.74 5.85
N PRO A 65 2.62 16.11 7.05
CA PRO A 65 1.93 15.18 7.93
C PRO A 65 0.66 14.65 7.25
N ASP A 66 0.45 13.34 7.35
CA ASP A 66 -0.78 12.71 6.90
C ASP A 66 -1.85 12.76 8.01
N TYR A 67 -2.73 13.76 7.92
CA TYR A 67 -3.86 13.92 8.84
C TYR A 67 -5.00 12.93 8.60
N ALA A 68 -4.96 12.17 7.51
CA ALA A 68 -5.88 11.08 7.20
C ALA A 68 -5.35 9.73 7.71
N LEU A 69 -4.17 9.67 8.31
CA LEU A 69 -3.59 8.43 8.82
C LEU A 69 -4.37 7.85 10.01
N LYS A 70 -4.79 6.60 9.90
CA LYS A 70 -5.59 5.88 10.91
C LYS A 70 -4.88 5.75 12.25
N SER A 71 -3.58 5.44 12.24
CA SER A 71 -2.78 5.34 13.46
C SER A 71 -2.65 6.67 14.21
N SER A 72 -2.92 7.79 13.53
CA SER A 72 -2.97 9.13 14.12
C SER A 72 -4.38 9.54 14.55
N GLY A 73 -5.38 8.65 14.47
CA GLY A 73 -6.75 8.87 14.93
C GLY A 73 -7.74 9.34 13.86
N ALA A 74 -7.33 9.35 12.59
CA ALA A 74 -8.28 9.51 11.49
C ALA A 74 -9.15 8.25 11.33
N ALA A 75 -10.33 8.40 10.75
CA ALA A 75 -11.27 7.29 10.57
C ALA A 75 -12.23 7.51 9.40
N VAL A 76 -12.77 6.42 8.86
CA VAL A 76 -13.83 6.50 7.84
C VAL A 76 -15.20 6.70 8.50
N ILE A 77 -16.00 7.63 7.95
CA ILE A 77 -17.41 7.79 8.30
C ILE A 77 -18.23 6.82 7.44
N HIS A 78 -18.41 5.59 7.94
CA HIS A 78 -19.04 4.49 7.21
C HIS A 78 -20.45 4.81 6.70
N SER A 79 -21.27 5.53 7.47
CA SER A 79 -22.66 5.86 7.09
C SER A 79 -22.77 6.78 5.88
N ARG A 80 -21.69 7.46 5.49
CA ARG A 80 -21.62 8.35 4.33
C ARG A 80 -20.69 7.83 3.25
N THR A 81 -20.04 6.69 3.47
CA THR A 81 -19.07 6.11 2.53
C THR A 81 -19.77 5.08 1.65
N SER A 82 -19.34 4.97 0.40
CA SER A 82 -19.85 3.96 -0.53
C SER A 82 -19.71 2.56 0.05
N PRO A 83 -20.60 1.61 -0.29
CA PRO A 83 -20.47 0.25 0.20
C PRO A 83 -19.21 -0.40 -0.38
N SER A 84 -18.50 -1.17 0.44
CA SER A 84 -17.42 -2.02 -0.04
C SER A 84 -17.93 -3.05 -1.06
N PHE A 85 -17.10 -3.34 -2.06
CA PHE A 85 -17.38 -4.38 -3.03
C PHE A 85 -17.40 -5.75 -2.35
N LYS A 86 -18.48 -6.51 -2.60
CA LYS A 86 -18.65 -7.87 -2.10
C LYS A 86 -18.04 -8.85 -3.09
N ASN A 87 -16.96 -9.52 -2.69
CA ASN A 87 -16.38 -10.57 -3.52
C ASN A 87 -17.15 -11.88 -3.29
N THR A 88 -18.07 -12.21 -4.19
CA THR A 88 -18.87 -13.46 -4.12
C THR A 88 -18.03 -14.73 -4.30
N LYS A 89 -16.80 -14.62 -4.81
CA LYS A 89 -15.86 -15.75 -4.95
C LYS A 89 -15.01 -15.99 -3.70
N GLY A 90 -14.83 -14.98 -2.85
CA GLY A 90 -14.11 -15.10 -1.59
C GLY A 90 -15.09 -15.32 -0.45
N LYS A 91 -15.00 -16.45 0.26
CA LYS A 91 -15.84 -16.72 1.43
C LYS A 91 -14.99 -16.71 2.69
N VAL A 92 -15.48 -16.05 3.74
CA VAL A 92 -14.96 -16.21 5.09
C VAL A 92 -15.53 -17.50 5.67
N LEU A 93 -14.63 -18.34 6.18
CA LEU A 93 -14.92 -19.68 6.65
C LEU A 93 -15.02 -19.67 8.18
N LEU A 94 -16.15 -20.09 8.75
CA LEU A 94 -16.33 -20.31 10.18
C LEU A 94 -16.50 -21.81 10.40
N PHE A 95 -15.65 -22.44 11.22
CA PHE A 95 -15.64 -23.90 11.42
C PHE A 95 -15.63 -24.71 10.11
N SER A 96 -14.81 -24.30 9.15
CA SER A 96 -14.72 -24.92 7.82
C SER A 96 -15.97 -24.79 6.92
N LEU A 97 -16.97 -24.00 7.32
CA LEU A 97 -18.15 -23.68 6.51
C LEU A 97 -18.10 -22.23 5.99
N PRO A 98 -18.41 -21.97 4.72
CA PRO A 98 -18.45 -20.62 4.17
C PRO A 98 -19.69 -19.88 4.67
N VAL A 99 -19.51 -18.82 5.46
CA VAL A 99 -20.63 -18.10 6.12
C VAL A 99 -20.86 -16.71 5.53
N LEU A 100 -19.81 -15.99 5.16
CA LEU A 100 -19.89 -14.58 4.74
C LEU A 100 -19.06 -14.32 3.49
N ASP A 101 -19.49 -13.37 2.67
CA ASP A 101 -18.68 -12.86 1.57
C ASP A 101 -17.48 -12.09 2.13
N TYR A 102 -16.32 -12.23 1.48
CA TYR A 102 -15.14 -11.47 1.83
C TYR A 102 -15.30 -10.02 1.39
N VAL A 103 -15.22 -9.11 2.35
CA VAL A 103 -15.38 -7.67 2.16
C VAL A 103 -14.18 -6.96 2.79
N ARG A 104 -13.54 -6.06 2.02
CA ARG A 104 -12.44 -5.23 2.51
C ARG A 104 -13.01 -3.95 3.13
N SER A 105 -12.46 -3.56 4.27
CA SER A 105 -12.89 -2.34 4.96
C SER A 105 -12.37 -1.08 4.25
N PRO A 106 -13.16 0.00 4.14
CA PRO A 106 -12.64 1.28 3.66
C PRO A 106 -11.54 1.86 4.55
N GLU A 107 -11.44 1.43 5.82
CA GLU A 107 -10.36 1.86 6.73
C GLU A 107 -8.95 1.59 6.19
N LEU A 108 -8.80 0.63 5.27
CA LEU A 108 -7.52 0.28 4.68
C LEU A 108 -6.87 1.42 3.90
N ILE A 109 -7.66 2.36 3.37
CA ILE A 109 -7.11 3.49 2.60
C ILE A 109 -6.37 4.49 3.49
N LEU A 110 -6.53 4.37 4.81
CA LEU A 110 -5.92 5.23 5.83
C LEU A 110 -4.72 4.52 6.51
N GLU A 111 -4.30 3.37 6.00
CA GLU A 111 -3.18 2.57 6.48
C GLU A 111 -1.97 2.71 5.53
N PRO A 112 -0.73 2.65 6.02
CA PRO A 112 0.46 2.89 5.20
C PRO A 112 0.79 1.74 4.22
N GLU A 113 0.24 0.54 4.42
CA GLU A 113 0.56 -0.62 3.59
C GLU A 113 -0.10 -0.54 2.21
N ASN A 114 0.71 -0.44 1.14
CA ASN A 114 0.23 -0.41 -0.25
C ASN A 114 0.83 -1.54 -1.10
N HIS A 115 0.46 -2.78 -0.80
CA HIS A 115 0.80 -3.94 -1.63
C HIS A 115 -0.42 -4.43 -2.43
N PRO A 116 -0.22 -5.16 -3.55
CA PRO A 116 -1.32 -5.75 -4.31
C PRO A 116 -2.32 -6.52 -3.44
N GLY A 117 -3.60 -6.26 -3.67
CA GLY A 117 -4.71 -6.81 -2.87
C GLY A 117 -4.99 -6.05 -1.56
N ASN A 118 -4.07 -5.19 -1.09
CA ASN A 118 -4.29 -4.34 0.09
C ASN A 118 -4.95 -3.02 -0.29
N CYS A 119 -6.17 -3.11 -0.83
CA CYS A 119 -6.95 -1.94 -1.19
C CYS A 119 -8.42 -2.11 -0.77
N TRP A 120 -9.16 -1.01 -0.86
CA TRP A 120 -10.60 -0.99 -0.70
C TRP A 120 -11.28 -0.84 -2.08
N PRO A 121 -11.89 -1.91 -2.60
CA PRO A 121 -12.71 -1.84 -3.80
C PRO A 121 -14.15 -1.44 -3.46
N PHE A 122 -14.79 -0.68 -4.35
CA PHE A 122 -16.22 -0.36 -4.33
C PHE A 122 -16.90 -0.78 -5.66
N PRO A 123 -18.22 -1.01 -5.68
CA PRO A 123 -18.92 -1.38 -6.90
C PRO A 123 -18.93 -0.27 -7.97
N GLY A 124 -18.70 -0.65 -9.23
CA GLY A 124 -18.76 0.26 -10.37
C GLY A 124 -17.52 1.15 -10.50
N SER A 125 -17.67 2.29 -11.19
CA SER A 125 -16.60 3.26 -11.47
C SER A 125 -16.78 4.60 -10.74
N GLN A 126 -17.83 4.73 -9.92
CA GLN A 126 -18.14 5.92 -9.15
C GLN A 126 -18.35 5.54 -7.69
N GLY A 127 -17.62 6.19 -6.81
CA GLY A 127 -17.65 5.95 -5.37
C GLY A 127 -17.18 7.19 -4.62
N HIS A 128 -17.42 7.20 -3.32
CA HIS A 128 -17.01 8.28 -2.44
C HIS A 128 -16.69 7.72 -1.06
N VAL A 129 -15.80 8.41 -0.35
CA VAL A 129 -15.41 8.11 1.02
C VAL A 129 -15.42 9.39 1.84
N PHE A 130 -15.94 9.29 3.06
CA PHE A 130 -15.91 10.39 4.01
C PHE A 130 -14.87 10.07 5.08
N ILE A 131 -13.85 10.92 5.19
CA ILE A 131 -12.74 10.74 6.13
C ILE A 131 -12.85 11.80 7.21
N LYS A 132 -12.91 11.36 8.46
CA LYS A 132 -12.66 12.23 9.62
C LYS A 132 -11.16 12.31 9.81
N LEU A 133 -10.60 13.50 9.64
CA LEU A 133 -9.18 13.76 9.91
C LEU A 133 -8.89 13.67 11.41
N SER A 134 -7.64 13.39 11.76
CA SER A 134 -7.18 13.28 13.15
C SER A 134 -7.38 14.58 13.94
N VAL A 135 -7.19 15.73 13.28
CA VAL A 135 -7.41 17.06 13.83
C VAL A 135 -8.01 18.00 12.77
N PRO A 136 -8.67 19.11 13.17
CA PRO A 136 -9.12 20.13 12.24
C PRO A 136 -7.93 20.82 11.55
N ILE A 137 -7.94 20.89 10.21
CA ILE A 137 -6.91 21.53 9.41
C ILE A 137 -7.52 22.33 8.26
N ILE A 138 -6.70 23.14 7.60
CA ILE A 138 -6.99 23.67 6.25
C ILE A 138 -6.21 22.79 5.25
N PRO A 139 -6.87 21.93 4.46
CA PRO A 139 -6.19 21.06 3.51
C PRO A 139 -5.40 21.87 2.47
N ARG A 140 -4.15 21.47 2.21
CA ARG A 140 -3.28 22.10 1.19
C ARG A 140 -2.97 21.16 0.03
N ALA A 141 -2.95 19.87 0.30
CA ALA A 141 -2.66 18.82 -0.66
C ALA A 141 -3.38 17.54 -0.21
N VAL A 142 -3.56 16.64 -1.17
CA VAL A 142 -4.02 15.27 -0.96
C VAL A 142 -3.11 14.34 -1.74
N THR A 143 -2.88 13.16 -1.19
CA THR A 143 -2.11 12.10 -1.84
C THR A 143 -3.04 10.92 -2.11
N MET A 144 -2.94 10.34 -3.30
CA MET A 144 -3.67 9.13 -3.67
C MET A 144 -2.67 8.17 -4.30
N ASP A 145 -2.48 7.03 -3.64
CA ASP A 145 -1.55 6.01 -4.08
C ASP A 145 -2.28 4.80 -4.68
N HIS A 146 -1.63 4.18 -5.66
CA HIS A 146 -2.03 2.90 -6.23
C HIS A 146 -0.79 2.06 -6.48
N VAL A 147 -0.93 0.73 -6.46
CA VAL A 147 0.18 -0.18 -6.76
C VAL A 147 0.76 0.11 -8.16
N SER A 148 2.09 0.05 -8.28
CA SER A 148 2.79 0.42 -9.53
C SER A 148 2.39 -0.48 -10.70
N GLY A 149 2.10 0.15 -11.84
CA GLY A 149 1.73 -0.51 -13.09
C GLY A 149 2.78 -1.47 -13.67
N THR A 150 4.07 -1.25 -13.39
CA THR A 150 5.17 -2.15 -13.83
C THR A 150 5.18 -3.50 -13.10
N THR A 151 4.33 -3.64 -12.08
CA THR A 151 4.25 -4.81 -11.21
C THR A 151 3.24 -5.84 -11.72
N PHE A 152 2.36 -5.46 -12.66
CA PHE A 152 1.27 -6.27 -13.22
C PHE A 152 1.29 -6.25 -14.76
N HIS A 153 1.17 -7.41 -15.41
CA HIS A 153 0.86 -7.48 -16.84
C HIS A 153 -0.68 -7.47 -17.02
N GLY A 154 -1.23 -6.37 -17.54
CA GLY A 154 -2.64 -6.22 -17.94
C GLY A 154 -3.60 -5.67 -16.87
N ASP A 155 -4.50 -4.74 -17.29
CA ASP A 155 -5.74 -4.26 -16.65
C ASP A 155 -5.78 -3.95 -15.14
N SER A 156 -4.63 -3.82 -14.48
CA SER A 156 -4.55 -3.39 -13.08
C SER A 156 -4.72 -1.87 -12.96
N ILE A 157 -4.04 -1.10 -13.82
CA ILE A 157 -4.16 0.38 -13.86
C ILE A 157 -5.57 0.81 -14.28
N SER A 158 -6.28 0.00 -15.08
CA SER A 158 -7.64 0.35 -15.52
C SER A 158 -8.67 0.40 -14.39
N ARG A 159 -8.32 -0.15 -13.21
CA ARG A 159 -9.14 -0.08 -11.98
C ARG A 159 -8.72 1.06 -11.04
N ALA A 160 -7.61 1.73 -11.30
CA ALA A 160 -7.18 2.86 -10.50
C ALA A 160 -8.20 4.02 -10.64
N PRO A 161 -8.47 4.77 -9.57
CA PRO A 161 -9.24 5.99 -9.68
C PRO A 161 -8.58 6.94 -10.69
N LYS A 162 -9.39 7.56 -11.55
CA LYS A 162 -8.92 8.45 -12.61
C LYS A 162 -9.25 9.89 -12.28
N ASP A 163 -10.54 10.21 -12.30
CA ASP A 163 -11.06 11.54 -12.00
C ASP A 163 -11.61 11.52 -10.57
N PHE A 164 -11.18 12.46 -9.74
CA PHE A 164 -11.65 12.60 -8.37
C PHE A 164 -11.78 14.08 -7.98
N ALA A 165 -12.58 14.34 -6.96
CA ALA A 165 -12.77 15.65 -6.36
C ALA A 165 -12.70 15.54 -4.83
N VAL A 166 -12.23 16.60 -4.19
CA VAL A 166 -12.14 16.73 -2.74
C VAL A 166 -12.99 17.92 -2.33
N TYR A 167 -13.77 17.75 -1.25
CA TYR A 167 -14.73 18.72 -0.73
C TYR A 167 -14.45 19.01 0.74
#